data_AF-A0A3P8HK40-F1
#
_entry.id   AF-A0A3P8HK40-F1
#
_cell.length_a   1.000
_cell.length_b   1.000
_cell.length_c   1.000
_cell.angle_alpha   90.00
_cell.angle_beta   90.00
_cell.angle_gamma   90.00
#
_symmetry.space_group_name_H-M   'P 1'
#
loop_
_entity.id
_entity.type
_entity.pdbx_description
1 polymer ?
#
loop_
_entity_poly.entity_id
_entity_poly.type
_entity_poly.pdbx_seq_one_letter_code
_entity_poly.pdbx_strand_id
1 'polypeptide(L)' 'MSAKLVVFDVTLNVKKAFFALVYNGVRVAILWDSTEQKHIGMLTITDFIRILHRYYRSPDQPMTELEKHQIKTWRGNCLF' A
#
# COMPACT_ATOMS: atom_id res chain seq x y z
N MET A 1 -5.64 -17.52 -22.03
CA MET A 1 -6.12 -16.69 -20.92
C MET A 1 -5.19 -15.51 -20.77
N SER A 2 -5.72 -14.30 -20.61
CA SER A 2 -4.92 -13.12 -20.23
C SER A 2 -5.15 -12.83 -18.76
N ALA A 3 -4.09 -12.62 -17.99
CA ALA A 3 -4.14 -12.27 -16.57
C ALA A 3 -3.51 -10.89 -16.37
N LYS A 4 -4.13 -10.07 -15.52
CA LYS A 4 -3.63 -8.73 -15.17
C LYS A 4 -2.85 -8.82 -13.87
N LEU A 5 -1.55 -8.53 -13.94
CA LEU A 5 -0.67 -8.43 -12.78
C LEU A 5 -0.40 -6.96 -12.46
N VAL A 6 -0.48 -6.58 -11.19
CA VAL A 6 -0.12 -5.25 -10.71
C VAL A 6 1.08 -5.38 -9.79
N VAL A 7 2.11 -4.58 -10.05
CA VAL A 7 3.33 -4.51 -9.25
C VAL A 7 3.52 -3.07 -8.80
N PHE A 8 3.80 -2.86 -7.52
CA PHE A 8 4.11 -1.55 -6.96
C PHE A 8 5.52 -1.52 -6.43
N ASP A 9 6.23 -0.44 -6.72
CA ASP A 9 7.48 -0.14 -6.03
C ASP A 9 7.21 0.26 -4.57
N VAL A 10 8.07 -0.18 -3.67
CA VAL A 10 7.93 0.09 -2.22
C VAL A 10 8.05 1.57 -1.85
N THR A 11 8.58 2.41 -2.74
CA THR A 11 8.62 3.88 -2.57
C THR A 11 7.32 4.56 -2.99
N LEU A 12 6.34 3.84 -3.56
CA LEU A 12 5.05 4.41 -3.93
C LEU A 12 4.28 4.88 -2.68
N ASN A 13 3.61 6.03 -2.77
CA ASN A 13 2.73 6.51 -1.71
C ASN A 13 1.54 5.57 -1.50
N VAL A 14 1.18 5.32 -0.24
CA VAL A 14 0.08 4.40 0.12
C VAL A 14 -1.25 4.85 -0.48
N LYS A 15 -1.58 6.15 -0.44
CA LYS A 15 -2.80 6.70 -1.05
C LYS A 15 -2.86 6.41 -2.55
N LYS A 16 -1.75 6.57 -3.28
CA LYS A 16 -1.69 6.29 -4.72
C LYS A 16 -1.86 4.79 -5.01
N ALA A 17 -1.22 3.94 -4.22
CA ALA A 17 -1.36 2.49 -4.33
C ALA A 17 -2.82 2.04 -4.12
N PHE A 18 -3.53 2.64 -3.15
CA PHE A 18 -4.94 2.36 -2.91
C PHE A 18 -5.81 2.67 -4.14
N PHE A 19 -5.71 3.90 -4.66
CA PHE A 19 -6.47 4.29 -5.84
C PHE A 19 -6.11 3.46 -7.06
N ALA A 20 -4.83 3.12 -7.23
CA ALA A 20 -4.40 2.26 -8.32
C ALA A 20 -5.05 0.88 -8.27
N LEU A 21 -5.17 0.25 -7.09
CA LEU A 21 -5.88 -1.02 -6.95
C LEU A 21 -7.37 -0.91 -7.30
N VAL A 22 -8.05 0.10 -6.75
CA VAL A 22 -9.49 0.35 -7.01
C VAL A 22 -9.74 0.60 -8.49
N TYR A 23 -8.98 1.50 -9.10
CA TYR A 23 -9.12 1.86 -10.51
C TYR A 23 -8.82 0.67 -11.44
N ASN A 24 -7.85 -0.17 -11.08
CA ASN A 24 -7.50 -1.34 -11.87
C ASN A 24 -8.41 -2.55 -11.62
N GLY A 25 -9.30 -2.50 -10.63
CA GLY A 25 -10.18 -3.60 -10.24
C GLY A 25 -9.46 -4.78 -9.60
N VAL A 26 -8.28 -4.56 -9.01
CA VAL A 26 -7.43 -5.63 -8.46
C VAL A 26 -7.38 -5.52 -6.94
N ARG A 27 -7.43 -6.64 -6.24
CA ARG A 27 -7.45 -6.68 -4.76
C ARG A 27 -6.07 -6.87 -4.13
N VAL A 28 -5.07 -7.20 -4.94
CA VAL A 28 -3.69 -7.49 -4.52
C VAL A 28 -2.71 -6.93 -5.54
N ALA A 29 -1.58 -6.43 -5.05
CA ALA A 29 -0.42 -6.10 -5.84
C ALA A 29 0.84 -6.76 -5.26
N ILE A 30 1.78 -7.12 -6.13
CA ILE A 30 3.12 -7.54 -5.72
C ILE A 30 3.92 -6.29 -5.34
N LEU A 31 4.72 -6.39 -4.28
CA LEU A 31 5.64 -5.35 -3.87
C LEU A 31 7.03 -5.63 -4.40
N TRP A 32 7.60 -4.65 -5.08
CA TRP A 32 8.93 -4.70 -5.68
C TRP A 32 9.85 -3.70 -4.98
N ASP A 33 11.01 -4.18 -4.54
CA ASP A 33 12.10 -3.33 -4.07
C ASP A 33 13.07 -3.09 -5.23
N SER A 34 13.07 -1.88 -5.79
CA SER A 34 13.98 -1.51 -6.88
C SER A 34 15.44 -1.38 -6.45
N THR A 35 15.74 -1.23 -5.15
CA THR A 35 17.12 -1.20 -4.66
C THR A 35 17.69 -2.61 -4.58
N GLU A 36 16.92 -3.56 -4.04
CA GLU A 36 17.33 -4.95 -3.90
C GLU A 36 16.99 -5.83 -5.11
N GLN A 37 16.28 -5.28 -6.10
CA GLN A 37 15.83 -5.97 -7.31
C GLN A 37 15.07 -7.28 -7.01
N LYS A 38 14.20 -7.25 -6.00
CA LYS A 38 13.46 -8.44 -5.55
C LYS A 38 12.03 -8.14 -5.17
N HIS A 39 11.19 -9.18 -5.23
CA HIS A 39 9.86 -9.12 -4.64
C HIS A 39 9.98 -9.26 -3.12
N ILE A 40 9.28 -8.40 -2.38
CA ILE A 40 9.33 -8.40 -0.90
C ILE A 40 7.97 -8.70 -0.24
N GLY A 41 7.01 -9.17 -1.05
CA GLY A 41 5.70 -9.62 -0.59
C GLY A 41 4.56 -9.01 -1.40
N MET A 42 3.41 -8.87 -0.74
CA MET A 42 2.15 -8.44 -1.36
C MET A 42 1.52 -7.29 -0.58
N LEU A 43 0.78 -6.44 -1.29
CA LEU A 43 -0.09 -5.43 -0.71
C LEU A 43 -1.53 -5.80 -1.00
N THR A 44 -2.32 -5.97 0.05
CA THR A 44 -3.70 -6.44 -0.01
C THR A 44 -4.67 -5.44 0.61
N ILE A 45 -5.97 -5.62 0.38
CA ILE A 45 -7.03 -4.84 1.04
C ILE A 45 -6.91 -4.90 2.57
N THR A 46 -6.52 -6.04 3.14
CA THR A 46 -6.34 -6.19 4.60
C THR A 46 -5.25 -5.26 5.15
N ASP A 47 -4.18 -5.04 4.38
CA ASP A 47 -3.12 -4.11 4.76
C ASP A 47 -3.65 -2.68 4.82
N PHE A 48 -4.49 -2.28 3.85
CA PHE A 48 -5.15 -0.97 3.87
C PHE A 48 -6.09 -0.82 5.07
N ILE A 49 -6.85 -1.85 5.43
CA ILE A 49 -7.70 -1.80 6.63
C ILE A 49 -6.85 -1.56 7.88
N ARG A 50 -5.73 -2.26 8.02
CA ARG A 50 -4.79 -2.09 9.15
C ARG A 50 -4.18 -0.69 9.18
N ILE A 51 -3.81 -0.17 8.02
CA ILE A 51 -3.31 1.21 7.87
C ILE A 51 -4.38 2.20 8.31
N LEU A 52 -5.61 2.05 7.84
CA LEU A 52 -6.71 2.93 8.21
C LEU A 52 -6.95 2.90 9.72
N HIS A 53 -7.05 1.72 10.33
CA HIS A 53 -7.19 1.58 11.78
C HIS A 53 -6.05 2.24 12.58
N ARG A 54 -4.80 2.20 12.08
CA ARG A 54 -3.64 2.79 12.76
C ARG A 54 -3.64 4.31 12.72
N TYR A 55 -4.03 4.90 11.58
CA TYR A 55 -3.94 6.34 11.35
C TYR A 55 -5.27 7.07 11.58
N TYR A 56 -6.38 6.35 11.69
CA TYR A 56 -7.67 6.90 12.03
C TYR A 56 -7.69 7.34 13.51
N ARG A 57 -7.91 8.63 13.76
CA ARG A 57 -8.00 9.19 15.11
C ARG A 57 -9.42 9.62 15.48
N SER A 58 -10.06 10.41 14.63
CA SER A 58 -11.44 10.85 14.81
C SER A 58 -12.09 11.16 13.46
N PRO A 59 -13.43 11.17 13.36
CA PRO A 59 -14.14 11.54 12.14
C PRO A 59 -13.79 12.94 11.62
N ASP A 60 -13.51 13.86 12.54
CA ASP A 60 -13.26 15.27 12.24
C ASP A 60 -11.79 15.57 11.86
N GLN A 61 -10.90 14.59 12.02
CA GLN A 61 -9.48 14.76 11.72
C GLN A 61 -9.14 14.09 10.37
N PRO A 62 -8.78 14.88 9.33
CA PRO A 62 -8.39 14.30 8.05
C PRO A 62 -7.09 13.53 8.19
N MET A 63 -6.99 12.39 7.49
CA MET A 63 -5.81 11.51 7.49
C MET A 63 -4.68 12.03 6.59
N THR A 64 -4.38 13.33 6.65
CA THR A 64 -3.38 14.00 5.79
C THR A 64 -1.99 13.37 5.91
N GLU A 65 -1.65 12.82 7.07
CA GLU A 65 -0.38 12.12 7.28
C GLU A 65 -0.29 10.85 6.42
N LEU A 66 -1.38 10.12 6.19
CA LEU A 66 -1.38 8.93 5.33
C LEU A 66 -0.94 9.26 3.89
N GLU A 67 -1.21 10.48 3.43
CA GLU A 67 -0.86 10.92 2.07
C GLU A 67 0.65 11.03 1.84
N LYS A 68 1.40 11.34 2.91
CA LYS A 68 2.85 11.52 2.89
C LYS A 68 3.62 10.19 3.03
N HIS A 69 2.98 9.13 3.50
CA HIS A 69 3.65 7.85 3.77
C HIS A 69 3.81 6.99 2.51
N GLN A 70 4.98 6.36 2.38
CA GLN A 70 5.30 5.37 1.36
C GLN A 70 5.02 3.95 1.88
N ILE A 71 4.84 2.98 0.96
CA ILE A 71 4.64 1.57 1.31
C ILE A 71 5.75 1.05 2.24
N LYS A 72 7.02 1.39 1.96
CA LYS A 72 8.17 1.01 2.80
C LYS A 72 8.10 1.56 4.22
N THR A 73 7.60 2.78 4.41
CA THR A 73 7.48 3.41 5.73
C THR A 73 6.44 2.69 6.59
N TRP A 74 5.35 2.24 5.97
CA TRP A 74 4.34 1.46 6.66
C TRP A 74 4.88 0.09 7.11
N ARG A 75 5.61 -0.63 6.24
CA ARG A 75 6.17 -1.95 6.59
C ARG A 75 7.28 -1.89 7.63
N GLY A 76 8.15 -0.88 7.58
CA GLY A 76 9.21 -0.71 8.59
C GLY A 76 8.67 -0.55 10.03
N ASN A 77 7.47 0.04 10.18
CA ASN A 77 6.78 0.20 11.46
C ASN A 77 5.77 -0.92 11.76
N CYS A 78 5.72 -1.95 10.92
CA CYS A 78 4.83 -3.09 11.05
C CYS A 78 5.67 -4.36 10.89
N LEU A 79 6.61 -4.57 11.82
CA LEU A 79 7.25 -5.88 12.02
C LEU A 79 6.20 -6.85 12.57
N PHE A 80 5.44 -7.48 11.67
CA PHE A 80 4.79 -8.80 11.80
C PHE A 80 4.59 -9.40 10.42
#